data_AF-A0A1B1M2L5-F1
#
_entry.id   AF-A0A1B1M2L5-F1
#
_cell.length_a   1.000
_cell.length_b   1.000
_cell.length_c   1.000
_cell.angle_alpha   90.00
_cell.angle_beta   90.00
_cell.angle_gamma   90.00
#
_symmetry.space_group_name_H-M   'P 1'
#
loop_
_entity.id
_entity.type
_entity.pdbx_description
1 polymer ?
#
loop_
_entity_poly.entity_id
_entity_poly.type
_entity_poly.pdbx_seq_one_letter_code
_entity_poly.pdbx_strand_id
1 'polypeptide(L)' 'MAETVKGPAGYFPSIEKKYGRPIAEWQELIRSSPLTGHMQLVAWLKSEHGLGHGHANALVAHTLAEAKGR' A
#
# COMPACT_ATOMS: atom_id res chain seq x y z
N MET A 1 -24.62 -6.49 1.89
CA MET A 1 -23.74 -6.90 3.00
C MET A 1 -22.33 -6.47 2.63
N ALA A 2 -21.79 -5.44 3.30
CA ALA A 2 -20.41 -5.00 3.06
C ALA A 2 -19.53 -5.72 4.08
N GLU A 3 -18.77 -6.68 3.58
CA GLU A 3 -17.88 -7.55 4.33
C GLU A 3 -16.84 -6.67 5.02
N THR A 4 -16.93 -6.58 6.35
CA THR A 4 -15.99 -5.79 7.15
C THR A 4 -14.68 -6.54 7.21
N VAL A 5 -13.86 -6.40 6.18
CA VAL A 5 -12.47 -6.85 6.18
C VAL A 5 -11.71 -6.06 7.24
N LYS A 6 -11.71 -6.61 8.46
CA LYS A 6 -10.85 -6.19 9.58
C LYS A 6 -9.42 -6.62 9.27
N GLY A 7 -8.76 -5.85 8.42
CA GLY A 7 -7.36 -5.98 8.05
C GLY A 7 -6.84 -4.67 7.45
N PRO A 8 -5.55 -4.57 7.10
CA PRO A 8 -4.98 -3.39 6.44
C PRO A 8 -5.73 -2.96 5.16
N ALA A 9 -6.50 -3.88 4.55
CA ALA A 9 -7.42 -3.59 3.45
C ALA A 9 -8.56 -2.61 3.81
N GLY A 10 -8.89 -2.43 5.09
CA GLY A 10 -9.88 -1.44 5.53
C GLY A 10 -9.46 0.02 5.23
N TYR A 11 -8.16 0.27 5.04
CA TYR A 11 -7.66 1.61 4.69
C TYR A 11 -7.73 1.91 3.18
N PHE A 12 -7.92 0.90 2.35
CA PHE A 12 -7.82 1.01 0.89
C PHE A 12 -8.81 1.99 0.27
N PRO A 13 -10.12 1.95 0.58
CA PRO A 13 -11.06 2.92 0.03
C PRO A 13 -10.70 4.37 0.39
N SER A 14 -10.12 4.57 1.58
CA SER A 14 -9.69 5.89 2.04
C SER A 14 -8.43 6.37 1.33
N ILE A 15 -7.50 5.47 1.01
CA ILE A 15 -6.29 5.75 0.24
C ILE A 15 -6.67 6.15 -1.19
N GLU A 16 -7.51 5.36 -1.86
CA GLU A 16 -7.97 5.67 -3.23
C GLU A 16 -8.68 7.02 -3.28
N LYS A 17 -9.57 7.27 -2.32
CA LYS A 17 -10.29 8.55 -2.22
C LYS A 17 -9.35 9.73 -1.94
N LYS A 18 -8.29 9.54 -1.15
CA LYS A 18 -7.37 10.61 -0.76
C LYS A 18 -6.32 10.91 -1.82
N TYR A 19 -5.80 9.90 -2.49
CA TYR A 19 -4.69 10.03 -3.46
C TYR A 19 -5.13 9.89 -4.92
N GLY A 20 -6.41 9.58 -5.18
CA GLY A 20 -6.99 9.54 -6.53
C GLY A 20 -6.46 8.41 -7.41
N ARG A 21 -5.86 7.38 -6.82
CA ARG A 21 -5.23 6.26 -7.52
C ARG A 21 -5.70 4.93 -6.94
N PRO A 22 -6.05 3.94 -7.78
CA PRO A 22 -6.52 2.66 -7.30
C PRO A 22 -5.42 1.88 -6.57
N ILE A 23 -5.79 0.96 -5.68
CA ILE A 23 -4.81 0.19 -4.91
C ILE A 23 -3.92 -0.67 -5.79
N ALA A 24 -4.45 -1.24 -6.87
CA ALA A 24 -3.68 -2.04 -7.82
C ALA A 24 -2.46 -1.27 -8.35
N GLU A 25 -2.65 -0.01 -8.76
CA GLU A 25 -1.57 0.87 -9.22
C GLU A 25 -0.51 1.10 -8.14
N TRP A 26 -0.93 1.26 -6.87
CA TRP A 26 0.01 1.39 -5.75
C TRP A 26 0.82 0.11 -5.52
N GLN A 27 0.17 -1.05 -5.58
CA GLN A 27 0.83 -2.35 -5.45
C GLN A 27 1.82 -2.58 -6.60
N GLU A 28 1.45 -2.22 -7.82
CA GLU A 28 2.31 -2.30 -9.01
C GLU A 28 3.52 -1.36 -8.90
N LEU A 29 3.32 -0.13 -8.41
CA LEU A 29 4.42 0.80 -8.11
C LEU A 29 5.40 0.23 -7.09
N ILE A 30 4.89 -0.38 -6.02
CA ILE A 30 5.71 -1.02 -4.99
C ILE A 30 6.47 -2.21 -5.57
N ARG A 31 5.83 -3.05 -6.40
CA ARG A 31 6.46 -4.21 -7.05
C ARG A 31 7.46 -3.84 -8.13
N SER A 32 7.23 -2.72 -8.82
CA SER A 32 8.12 -2.18 -9.84
C SER A 32 9.30 -1.41 -9.23
N SER A 33 9.22 -1.08 -7.93
CA SER A 33 10.32 -0.43 -7.23
C SER A 33 11.50 -1.40 -7.07
N PRO A 34 12.75 -0.95 -7.25
CA PRO A 34 13.93 -1.77 -6.94
C PRO A 34 14.10 -2.00 -5.43
N LEU A 35 13.28 -1.37 -4.59
CA LEU A 35 13.32 -1.48 -3.14
C LEU A 35 12.58 -2.74 -2.67
N THR A 36 13.26 -3.57 -1.88
CA THR A 36 12.68 -4.80 -1.29
C THR A 36 12.42 -4.66 0.21
N GLY A 37 13.08 -3.70 0.87
CA GLY A 37 12.90 -3.45 2.29
C GLY A 37 11.56 -2.78 2.57
N HIS A 38 10.75 -3.39 3.44
CA HIS A 38 9.46 -2.82 3.88
C HIS A 38 9.59 -1.35 4.31
N MET A 39 10.54 -1.06 5.20
CA MET A 39 10.77 0.30 5.69
C MET A 39 11.24 1.26 4.60
N GLN A 40 12.01 0.78 3.61
CA GLN A 40 12.47 1.59 2.48
C GLN A 40 11.29 1.95 1.56
N LEU A 41 10.44 0.98 1.26
CA LEU A 41 9.22 1.21 0.46
C LEU A 41 8.26 2.17 1.17
N VAL A 42 8.09 2.04 2.49
CA VAL A 42 7.28 2.98 3.28
C VAL A 42 7.86 4.39 3.22
N ALA A 43 9.17 4.54 3.40
CA ALA A 43 9.83 5.84 3.31
C ALA A 43 9.72 6.45 1.90
N TRP A 44 9.89 5.64 0.86
CA TRP A 44 9.76 6.03 -0.53
C TRP A 44 8.35 6.52 -0.87
N LEU A 45 7.30 5.79 -0.48
CA LEU A 45 5.90 6.21 -0.66
C LEU A 45 5.58 7.52 0.08
N LYS A 46 6.19 7.72 1.25
CA LYS A 46 6.04 8.98 1.99
C LYS A 46 6.73 10.14 1.28
N SER A 47 7.95 9.92 0.76
CA SER A 47 8.77 10.96 0.13
C SER A 47 8.26 11.32 -1.26
N GLU A 48 8.07 10.33 -2.13
CA GLU A 48 7.73 10.55 -3.54
C GLU A 48 6.25 10.84 -3.75
N HIS A 49 5.39 10.22 -2.95
CA HIS A 49 3.94 10.27 -3.16
C HIS A 49 3.18 10.95 -2.02
N GLY A 50 3.88 11.45 -0.99
CA GLY A 50 3.26 12.16 0.12
C GLY A 50 2.30 11.31 0.95
N LEU A 51 2.46 9.98 0.94
CA LEU A 51 1.59 9.11 1.73
C LEU A 51 1.79 9.31 3.24
N GLY A 52 0.71 9.20 4.01
CA GLY A 52 0.79 9.15 5.47
C GLY A 52 1.40 7.82 5.93
N HIS A 53 2.01 7.80 7.12
CA HIS A 53 2.70 6.59 7.63
C HIS A 53 1.80 5.35 7.66
N GLY A 54 0.56 5.48 8.16
CA GLY A 54 -0.39 4.37 8.20
C GLY A 54 -0.79 3.86 6.81
N HIS A 55 -1.00 4.75 5.84
CA HIS A 55 -1.36 4.40 4.47
C HIS A 55 -0.21 3.70 3.74
N ALA A 56 0.99 4.27 3.82
CA ALA A 56 2.18 3.67 3.22
C ALA A 56 2.47 2.29 3.83
N ASN A 57 2.36 2.15 5.15
CA ASN A 57 2.56 0.87 5.83
C ASN A 57 1.52 -0.18 5.39
N ALA A 58 0.24 0.18 5.31
CA ALA A 58 -0.82 -0.73 4.87
C ALA A 58 -0.59 -1.25 3.44
N LEU A 59 -0.21 -0.37 2.51
CA LEU A 59 0.08 -0.73 1.11
C LEU A 59 1.27 -1.67 1.00
N VAL A 60 2.39 -1.32 1.65
CA VAL A 60 3.62 -2.13 1.59
C VAL A 60 3.43 -3.48 2.26
N ALA A 61 2.84 -3.51 3.46
CA ALA A 61 2.58 -4.75 4.18
C ALA A 61 1.72 -5.71 3.36
N HIS A 62 0.64 -5.21 2.76
CA HIS A 62 -0.25 -6.03 1.95
C HIS A 62 0.41 -6.49 0.65
N THR A 63 1.11 -5.58 -0.07
CA THR A 63 1.80 -5.93 -1.32
C THR A 63 2.88 -6.99 -1.11
N LEU A 64 3.66 -6.88 -0.03
CA LEU A 64 4.72 -7.84 0.29
C LEU A 64 4.14 -9.17 0.80
N ALA A 65 3.05 -9.14 1.57
CA ALA A 65 2.35 -10.36 1.99
C ALA A 65 1.80 -11.14 0.79
N GLU A 66 1.15 -10.44 -0.15
CA GLU A 66 0.67 -11.01 -1.42
C GLU A 66 1.82 -11.60 -2.25
N ALA A 67 2.96 -10.90 -2.35
CA ALA A 67 4.12 -11.38 -3.09
C ALA A 67 4.80 -12.60 -2.44
N LYS A 68 4.75 -12.73 -1.11
CA LYS A 68 5.35 -13.85 -0.36
C LYS A 68 4.45 -15.10 -0.34
N GLY A 69 3.16 -14.94 -0.55
CA GLY A 69 2.19 -16.04 -0.61
C GLY A 69 2.01 -16.66 -2.00
N ARG A 70 2.73 -16.15 -3.00
CA ARG A 70 2.70 -16.64 -4.39
C ARG A 70 3.87 -17.57 -4.70
#